data_AF-A0A927U6D7-F1
#
_entry.id   AF-A0A927U6D7-F1
#
_cell.length_a   1.000
_cell.length_b   1.000
_cell.length_c   1.000
_cell.angle_alpha   90.00
_cell.angle_beta   90.00
_cell.angle_gamma   90.00
#
_symmetry.space_group_name_H-M   'P 1'
#
loop_
_entity.id
_entity.type
_entity.pdbx_description
1 polymer ?
#
loop_
_entity_poly.entity_id
_entity_poly.type
_entity_poly.pdbx_seq_one_letter_code
_entity_poly.pdbx_strand_id
1 'polypeptide(L)'
;MGSSDAEYESLKGELSSNESQQATTRSEISDLDNKIQRLRDAYNKLDEAKESVKVQKNIVGNMPDFYESLWKGAHANSVYTACEASGTLSTEYANYVDALDEIEDNINNEINRLNNIRSEKWGILQGLINAWNNLSTRIRNYFN
;
A
#
# COMPACT_ATOMS: atom_id res chain seq x y z
N MET A 1 39.12 -19.19 -38.17
CA MET A 1 38.89 -17.90 -37.48
C MET A 1 37.41 -17.60 -37.19
N GLY A 2 36.42 -18.12 -37.94
CA GLY A 2 35.01 -17.67 -37.79
C GLY A 2 34.18 -18.11 -36.56
N SER A 3 34.68 -18.98 -35.67
CA SER A 3 33.86 -19.46 -34.52
C SER A 3 33.97 -18.57 -33.28
N SER A 4 35.09 -17.87 -33.09
CA SER A 4 35.34 -17.03 -31.91
C SER A 4 34.63 -15.68 -32.01
N ASP A 5 34.53 -15.13 -33.22
CA ASP A 5 33.87 -13.84 -33.47
C ASP A 5 32.35 -13.94 -33.31
N ALA A 6 31.75 -15.05 -33.75
CA ALA A 6 30.32 -15.29 -33.59
C ALA A 6 29.91 -15.45 -32.12
N GLU A 7 30.74 -16.12 -31.31
CA GLU A 7 30.48 -16.28 -29.88
C GLU A 7 30.61 -14.93 -29.13
N TYR A 8 31.62 -14.13 -29.49
CA TYR A 8 31.77 -12.78 -28.95
C TYR A 8 30.57 -11.87 -29.26
N GLU A 9 30.09 -11.86 -30.52
CA GLU A 9 28.91 -11.09 -30.89
C GLU A 9 27.64 -11.56 -30.15
N SER A 10 27.48 -12.88 -29.96
CA SER A 10 26.38 -13.44 -29.16
C SER A 10 26.41 -12.93 -27.72
N LEU A 11 27.59 -12.95 -27.08
CA LEU A 11 27.75 -12.49 -25.70
C LEU A 11 27.42 -11.02 -25.52
N LYS A 12 27.80 -10.16 -26.48
CA LYS A 12 27.40 -8.74 -26.46
C LYS A 12 25.89 -8.58 -26.61
N GLY A 13 25.25 -9.37 -27.46
CA GLY A 13 23.80 -9.37 -27.62
C GLY A 13 23.09 -9.76 -26.32
N GLU A 14 23.55 -10.82 -25.66
CA GLU A 14 23.04 -11.25 -24.34
C GLU A 14 23.25 -10.17 -23.27
N LEU A 15 24.41 -9.52 -23.25
CA LEU A 15 24.71 -8.44 -22.31
C LEU A 15 23.73 -7.27 -22.47
N SER A 16 23.52 -6.81 -23.71
CA SER A 16 22.59 -5.71 -24.01
C SER A 16 21.14 -6.07 -23.69
N SER A 17 20.73 -7.31 -23.97
CA SER A 17 19.40 -7.81 -23.59
C SER A 17 19.24 -7.83 -22.07
N ASN A 18 20.26 -8.27 -21.32
CA ASN A 18 20.23 -8.29 -19.87
C ASN A 18 20.12 -6.86 -19.29
N GLU A 19 20.89 -5.90 -19.79
CA GLU A 19 20.82 -4.49 -19.37
C GLU A 19 19.42 -3.90 -19.60
N SER A 20 18.80 -4.23 -20.73
CA SER A 20 17.43 -3.83 -21.04
C SER A 20 16.43 -4.41 -20.04
N GLN A 21 16.55 -5.70 -19.69
CA GLN A 21 15.72 -6.35 -18.68
C GLN A 21 15.94 -5.75 -17.27
N GLN A 22 17.17 -5.39 -16.92
CA GLN A 22 17.45 -4.69 -15.66
C GLN A 22 16.73 -3.34 -15.60
N ALA A 23 16.78 -2.56 -16.69
CA ALA A 23 16.13 -1.26 -16.77
C ALA A 23 14.60 -1.38 -16.59
N THR A 24 13.97 -2.34 -17.28
CA THR A 24 12.54 -2.63 -17.11
C THR A 24 12.22 -3.03 -15.67
N THR A 25 12.97 -3.97 -15.10
CA THR A 25 12.72 -4.47 -13.73
C THR A 25 12.86 -3.35 -12.68
N ARG A 26 13.84 -2.45 -12.84
CA ARG A 26 14.01 -1.27 -11.96
C ARG A 26 12.81 -0.31 -12.06
N SER A 27 12.28 -0.10 -13.27
CA SER A 27 11.09 0.72 -13.47
C SER A 27 9.88 0.13 -12.73
N GLU A 28 9.65 -1.19 -12.90
CA GLU A 28 8.54 -1.88 -12.22
C GLU A 28 8.65 -1.80 -10.69
N ILE A 29 9.85 -1.94 -10.14
CA ILE A 29 10.11 -1.75 -8.70
C ILE A 29 9.74 -0.32 -8.27
N SER A 30 10.16 0.68 -9.04
CA SER A 30 9.84 2.09 -8.75
C SER A 30 8.34 2.36 -8.77
N ASP A 31 7.61 1.76 -9.72
CA ASP A 31 6.15 1.90 -9.79
C ASP A 31 5.45 1.25 -8.60
N LEU A 32 5.94 0.09 -8.14
CA LEU A 32 5.46 -0.58 -6.93
C LEU A 32 5.72 0.29 -5.69
N ASP A 33 6.91 0.87 -5.55
CA ASP A 33 7.24 1.76 -4.43
C ASP A 33 6.32 2.98 -4.39
N ASN A 34 6.08 3.61 -5.54
CA ASN A 34 5.15 4.73 -5.66
C ASN A 34 3.72 4.33 -5.26
N LYS A 35 3.25 3.15 -5.68
CA LYS A 35 1.91 2.65 -5.32
C LYS A 35 1.81 2.35 -3.82
N ILE A 36 2.82 1.70 -3.24
CA ILE A 36 2.87 1.41 -1.80
C ILE A 36 2.85 2.71 -1.00
N GLN A 37 3.61 3.72 -1.41
CA GLN A 37 3.64 5.00 -0.69
C GLN A 37 2.28 5.70 -0.73
N ARG A 38 1.62 5.74 -1.90
CA ARG A 38 0.27 6.32 -2.02
C ARG A 38 -0.76 5.61 -1.15
N LEU A 39 -0.67 4.30 -1.01
CA LEU A 39 -1.54 3.53 -0.13
C LEU A 39 -1.29 3.84 1.36
N ARG A 40 -0.02 3.99 1.77
CA ARG A 40 0.34 4.42 3.13
C ARG A 40 -0.19 5.81 3.44
N ASP A 41 -0.09 6.74 2.50
CA ASP A 41 -0.61 8.09 2.68
C ASP A 41 -2.15 8.09 2.78
N ALA A 42 -2.82 7.23 2.01
CA ALA A 42 -4.27 7.06 2.10
C ALA A 42 -4.69 6.43 3.43
N TYR A 43 -3.97 5.41 3.90
CA TYR A 43 -4.17 4.79 5.20
C TYR A 43 -4.11 5.82 6.33
N ASN A 44 -3.05 6.63 6.38
CA ASN A 44 -2.88 7.61 7.46
C ASN A 44 -4.03 8.64 7.50
N LYS A 45 -4.52 9.07 6.33
CA LYS A 45 -5.67 9.97 6.25
C LYS A 45 -6.97 9.32 6.71
N LEU A 46 -7.14 8.03 6.44
CA LEU A 46 -8.30 7.26 6.91
C LEU A 46 -8.26 7.07 8.43
N ASP A 47 -7.08 6.79 8.98
CA ASP A 47 -6.88 6.67 10.43
C ASP A 47 -7.21 7.99 11.15
N GLU A 48 -6.73 9.13 10.64
CA GLU A 48 -7.10 10.46 11.14
C GLU A 48 -8.62 10.73 11.07
N ALA A 49 -9.26 10.34 9.96
CA ALA A 49 -10.70 10.48 9.80
C ALA A 49 -11.47 9.58 10.77
N LYS A 50 -11.02 8.34 10.95
CA LYS A 50 -11.60 7.37 11.87
C LYS A 50 -11.52 7.85 13.31
N GLU A 51 -10.38 8.37 13.74
CA GLU A 51 -10.23 8.93 15.09
C GLU A 51 -11.15 10.15 15.29
N SER A 52 -11.32 10.99 14.27
CA SER A 52 -12.29 12.08 14.31
C SER A 52 -13.74 11.58 14.46
N VAL A 53 -14.11 10.52 13.74
CA VAL A 53 -15.44 9.89 13.84
C VAL A 53 -15.63 9.23 15.21
N LYS A 54 -14.63 8.57 15.78
CA LYS A 54 -14.67 8.01 17.13
C LYS A 54 -14.92 9.08 18.20
N VAL A 55 -14.30 10.26 18.06
CA VAL A 55 -14.57 11.40 18.95
C VAL A 55 -16.04 11.82 18.86
N GLN A 56 -16.60 11.96 17.65
CA GLN A 56 -18.02 12.31 17.48
C GLN A 56 -18.95 11.23 18.03
N LYS A 57 -18.65 9.95 17.79
CA LYS A 57 -19.37 8.81 18.36
C LYS A 57 -19.45 8.90 19.89
N ASN A 58 -18.33 9.22 20.54
CA ASN A 58 -18.28 9.35 21.99
C ASN A 58 -19.09 10.55 22.50
N ILE A 59 -19.06 11.69 21.80
CA ILE A 59 -19.90 12.85 22.13
C ILE A 59 -21.39 12.50 22.02
N VAL A 60 -21.78 11.83 20.94
CA VAL A 60 -23.15 11.36 20.71
C VAL A 60 -23.58 10.41 21.82
N GLY A 61 -22.77 9.39 22.14
CA GLY A 61 -23.10 8.43 23.19
C GLY A 61 -23.29 9.06 24.57
N ASN A 62 -22.56 10.14 24.88
CA ASN A 62 -22.65 10.85 26.17
C ASN A 62 -23.71 11.97 26.19
N MET A 63 -24.39 12.22 25.08
CA MET A 63 -25.31 13.36 24.94
C MET A 63 -26.50 13.29 25.92
N PRO A 64 -27.17 12.14 26.11
CA PRO A 64 -28.24 12.01 27.11
C PRO A 64 -27.76 12.33 28.53
N ASP A 65 -26.67 11.69 28.96
CA ASP A 65 -26.17 11.81 30.33
C ASP A 65 -25.72 13.23 30.72
N PHE A 66 -25.13 13.97 29.78
CA PHE A 66 -24.60 15.30 30.06
C PHE A 66 -25.65 16.41 29.90
N TYR A 67 -26.53 16.32 28.89
CA TYR A 67 -27.35 17.45 28.48
C TYR A 67 -28.83 17.34 28.89
N GLU A 68 -29.34 16.18 29.32
CA GLU A 68 -30.75 16.01 29.69
C GLU A 68 -31.20 16.99 30.80
N SER A 69 -30.27 17.39 31.67
CA SER A 69 -30.54 18.40 32.71
C SER A 69 -30.66 19.84 32.18
N LEU A 70 -30.05 20.13 31.02
CA LEU A 70 -29.91 21.48 30.45
C LEU A 70 -30.94 21.77 29.35
N TRP A 71 -31.36 20.76 28.60
CA TRP A 71 -32.30 20.91 27.48
C TRP A 71 -33.43 19.89 27.57
N LYS A 72 -34.68 20.38 27.57
CA LYS A 72 -35.87 19.56 27.83
C LYS A 72 -36.96 19.81 26.79
N GLY A 73 -37.86 18.84 26.68
CA GLY A 73 -39.03 18.90 25.80
C GLY A 73 -39.00 17.82 24.73
N ALA A 74 -40.09 17.69 23.97
CA ALA A 74 -40.27 16.60 23.01
C ALA A 74 -39.15 16.51 21.96
N HIS A 75 -38.61 17.65 21.52
CA HIS A 75 -37.50 17.67 20.57
C HIS A 75 -36.19 17.14 21.18
N ALA A 76 -35.85 17.58 22.40
CA ALA A 76 -34.69 17.11 23.14
C ALA A 76 -34.75 15.58 23.35
N ASN A 77 -35.92 15.08 23.77
CA ASN A 77 -36.13 13.64 23.95
C ASN A 77 -35.89 12.85 22.65
N SER A 78 -36.34 13.35 21.49
CA SER A 78 -36.09 12.66 20.22
C SER A 78 -34.60 12.57 19.88
N VAL A 79 -33.82 13.62 20.22
CA VAL A 79 -32.38 13.62 19.99
C VAL A 79 -31.69 12.66 20.97
N TYR A 80 -32.07 12.66 22.26
CA TYR A 80 -31.51 11.72 23.23
C TYR A 80 -31.76 10.27 22.83
N THR A 81 -32.98 9.92 22.40
CA THR A 81 -33.28 8.57 21.90
C THR A 81 -32.48 8.22 20.65
N ALA A 82 -32.19 9.18 19.77
CA ALA A 82 -31.30 8.94 18.62
C ALA A 82 -29.83 8.72 19.05
N CYS A 83 -29.41 9.33 20.15
CA CYS A 83 -28.07 9.25 20.73
C CYS A 83 -27.86 8.07 21.70
N GLU A 84 -28.92 7.42 22.18
CA GLU A 84 -28.81 6.20 22.98
C GLU A 84 -27.98 5.13 22.25
N ALA A 85 -27.41 4.16 22.97
CA ALA A 85 -26.54 3.15 22.36
C ALA A 85 -27.22 2.35 21.23
N SER A 86 -28.54 2.13 21.32
CA SER A 86 -29.37 1.50 20.28
C SER A 86 -30.06 2.50 19.34
N GLY A 87 -29.81 3.79 19.54
CA GLY A 87 -30.37 4.89 18.75
C GLY A 87 -29.74 4.98 17.36
N THR A 88 -30.46 5.61 16.43
CA THR A 88 -30.03 5.72 15.03
C THR A 88 -28.67 6.40 14.90
N LEU A 89 -28.43 7.51 15.61
CA LEU A 89 -27.21 8.29 15.45
C LEU A 89 -26.00 7.52 16.00
N SER A 90 -26.12 6.90 17.17
CA SER A 90 -25.07 6.04 17.73
C SER A 90 -24.75 4.84 16.85
N THR A 91 -25.77 4.20 16.27
CA THR A 91 -25.61 3.07 15.36
C THR A 91 -24.90 3.50 14.07
N GLU A 92 -25.27 4.64 13.48
CA GLU A 92 -24.63 5.17 12.27
C GLU A 92 -23.15 5.48 12.51
N TYR A 93 -22.81 6.17 13.61
CA TYR A 93 -21.42 6.45 13.95
C TYR A 93 -20.61 5.17 14.20
N ALA A 94 -21.20 4.14 14.81
CA ALA A 94 -20.54 2.84 14.94
C ALA A 94 -20.26 2.21 13.56
N ASN A 95 -21.25 2.18 12.68
CA ASN A 95 -21.11 1.63 11.33
C ASN A 95 -20.04 2.38 10.51
N TYR A 96 -19.92 3.71 10.66
CA TYR A 96 -18.86 4.47 9.99
C TYR A 96 -17.48 4.09 10.49
N VAL A 97 -17.30 3.88 11.80
CA VAL A 97 -16.02 3.42 12.35
C VAL A 97 -15.67 2.04 11.81
N ASP A 98 -16.62 1.09 11.85
CA ASP A 98 -16.42 -0.27 11.37
C ASP A 98 -16.08 -0.30 9.87
N ALA A 99 -16.75 0.53 9.06
CA ALA A 99 -16.46 0.65 7.63
C ALA A 99 -15.06 1.23 7.37
N LEU A 100 -14.60 2.19 8.17
CA LEU A 100 -13.24 2.73 8.06
C LEU A 100 -12.19 1.69 8.45
N ASP A 101 -12.44 0.92 9.52
CA ASP A 101 -11.57 -0.19 9.93
C ASP A 101 -11.46 -1.25 8.82
N GLU A 102 -12.56 -1.62 8.17
CA GLU A 102 -12.54 -2.57 7.05
C GLU A 102 -11.71 -2.05 5.86
N ILE A 103 -11.82 -0.75 5.54
CA ILE A 103 -11.02 -0.13 4.46
C ILE A 103 -9.53 -0.13 4.83
N GLU A 104 -9.18 0.19 6.06
CA GLU A 104 -7.81 0.15 6.56
C GLU A 104 -7.19 -1.26 6.45
N ASP A 105 -7.94 -2.29 6.84
CA ASP A 105 -7.52 -3.69 6.70
C ASP A 105 -7.28 -4.07 5.24
N ASN A 106 -8.18 -3.65 4.34
CA ASN A 106 -8.03 -3.87 2.91
C ASN A 106 -6.78 -3.19 2.34
N ILE A 107 -6.48 -1.96 2.78
CA ILE A 107 -5.25 -1.25 2.38
C ILE A 107 -4.02 -2.00 2.89
N ASN A 108 -4.01 -2.43 4.15
CA ASN A 108 -2.90 -3.19 4.73
C ASN A 108 -2.64 -4.50 3.96
N ASN A 109 -3.70 -5.23 3.61
CA ASN A 109 -3.62 -6.44 2.79
C ASN A 109 -3.01 -6.17 1.41
N GLU A 110 -3.43 -5.11 0.73
CA GLU A 110 -2.88 -4.73 -0.57
C GLU A 110 -1.41 -4.28 -0.47
N ILE A 111 -1.03 -3.51 0.57
CA ILE A 111 0.36 -3.13 0.83
C ILE A 111 1.23 -4.39 1.01
N ASN A 112 0.76 -5.37 1.78
CA ASN A 112 1.47 -6.64 1.98
C ASN A 112 1.64 -7.40 0.66
N ARG A 113 0.58 -7.50 -0.14
CA ARG A 113 0.64 -8.13 -1.47
C ARG A 113 1.65 -7.46 -2.39
N LEU A 114 1.66 -6.12 -2.43
CA LEU A 114 2.59 -5.34 -3.25
C LEU A 114 4.04 -5.47 -2.77
N ASN A 115 4.27 -5.51 -1.46
CA ASN A 115 5.61 -5.74 -0.89
C ASN A 115 6.18 -7.11 -1.28
N ASN A 116 5.34 -8.14 -1.35
CA ASN A 116 5.75 -9.47 -1.81
C ASN A 116 6.18 -9.43 -3.27
N ILE A 117 5.36 -8.83 -4.14
CA ILE A 117 5.70 -8.67 -5.57
C ILE A 117 6.98 -7.85 -5.74
N ARG A 118 7.14 -6.76 -4.98
CA ARG A 118 8.37 -5.95 -5.01
C ARG A 118 9.60 -6.78 -4.62
N SER A 119 9.47 -7.62 -3.59
CA SER A 119 10.56 -8.50 -3.14
C SER A 119 10.95 -9.53 -4.21
N GLU A 120 9.97 -10.11 -4.90
CA GLU A 120 10.21 -11.02 -6.04
C GLU A 120 10.96 -10.30 -7.17
N LYS A 121 10.54 -9.07 -7.52
CA LYS A 121 11.20 -8.25 -8.55
C LYS A 121 12.64 -7.90 -8.18
N TRP A 122 12.92 -7.60 -6.91
CA TRP A 122 14.28 -7.44 -6.41
C TRP A 122 15.11 -8.71 -6.59
N GLY A 123 14.54 -9.88 -6.32
CA GLY A 123 15.20 -11.17 -6.56
C GLY A 123 15.56 -11.38 -8.03
N ILE A 124 14.64 -11.08 -8.94
CA ILE A 124 14.88 -11.13 -10.40
C ILE A 124 16.01 -10.17 -10.79
N LEU A 125 15.97 -8.92 -10.31
CA LEU A 125 16.99 -7.92 -10.62
C LEU A 125 18.39 -8.38 -10.16
N GLN A 126 18.51 -8.98 -8.97
CA GLN A 126 19.77 -9.53 -8.50
C GLN A 126 20.26 -10.69 -9.38
N GLY A 127 19.36 -11.57 -9.83
CA GLY A 127 19.68 -12.61 -10.81
C GLY A 127 20.24 -12.03 -12.11
N LEU A 128 19.62 -10.97 -12.63
CA LEU A 128 20.07 -10.28 -13.84
C LEU A 128 21.46 -9.65 -13.66
N ILE A 129 21.70 -8.97 -12.54
CA ILE A 129 23.01 -8.35 -12.21
C ILE A 129 24.11 -9.42 -12.14
N ASN A 130 23.83 -10.57 -11.54
CA ASN A 130 24.79 -11.67 -11.46
C ASN A 130 25.10 -12.25 -12.85
N ALA A 131 24.09 -12.43 -13.70
CA ALA A 131 24.29 -12.87 -15.07
C ALA A 131 25.11 -11.85 -15.89
N TRP A 132 24.84 -10.56 -15.73
CA TRP A 132 25.61 -9.48 -16.36
C TRP A 132 27.09 -9.51 -15.96
N ASN A 133 27.39 -9.73 -14.68
CA ASN A 133 28.77 -9.87 -14.19
C ASN A 133 29.49 -11.07 -14.82
N ASN A 134 28.79 -12.20 -14.97
CA ASN A 134 29.33 -13.39 -15.62
C ASN A 134 29.61 -13.12 -17.12
N LEU A 135 28.65 -12.56 -17.84
CA LEU A 135 28.79 -12.20 -19.25
C LEU A 135 29.97 -11.23 -19.47
N SER A 136 30.08 -10.20 -18.64
CA SER A 136 31.19 -9.24 -18.67
C SER A 136 32.55 -9.91 -18.44
N THR A 137 32.61 -10.90 -17.56
CA THR A 137 33.84 -11.66 -17.29
C THR A 137 34.21 -12.54 -18.48
N ARG A 138 33.24 -13.25 -19.07
CA ARG A 138 33.45 -14.07 -20.27
C ARG A 138 33.96 -13.23 -21.43
N ILE A 139 33.33 -12.08 -21.67
CA ILE A 139 33.74 -11.11 -22.69
C ILE A 139 35.19 -10.65 -22.47
N ARG A 140 35.57 -10.27 -21.24
CA ARG A 140 36.95 -9.87 -20.93
C ARG A 140 37.96 -10.97 -21.23
N ASN A 141 37.62 -12.23 -20.96
CA ASN A 141 38.51 -13.37 -21.21
C ASN A 141 38.78 -13.64 -22.70
N TYR A 142 38.03 -13.07 -23.65
CA TYR A 142 38.39 -13.13 -25.07
C TYR A 142 39.60 -12.27 -25.44
N PHE A 143 39.93 -11.28 -24.60
CA PHE A 143 40.99 -10.31 -24.89
C PHE A 143 42.25 -10.53 -24.05
N ASN A 144 42.25 -11.54 -23.18
CA ASN A 144 43.38 -11.95 -22.33
C ASN A 144 44.00 -13.24 -22.88
#